data_AF-A0A8F4QIA3-F1
#
_entry.id   AF-A0A8F4QIA3-F1
#
_cell.length_a   1.000
_cell.length_b   1.000
_cell.length_c   1.000
_cell.angle_alpha   90.00
_cell.angle_beta   90.00
_cell.angle_gamma   90.00
#
_symmetry.space_group_name_H-M   'P 1'
#
loop_
_entity.id
_entity.type
_entity.pdbx_description
1 polymer ?
#
loop_
_entity_poly.entity_id
_entity_poly.type
_entity_poly.pdbx_seq_one_letter_code
_entity_poly.pdbx_strand_id
1 'polypeptide(L)'
;MVPNRIIPVIFVPGIMGTNLATKNFGQSQPVWLLDSTATVKSWMTKGPAYRQRVLDPEKTQVHDGGVIPSGTAQSETELRRRG
;
A
#
# COMPACT_ATOMS: atom_id res chain seq x y z
N MET A 1 -15.90 8.52 34.07
CA MET A 1 -15.50 9.52 33.06
C MET A 1 -14.67 8.82 32.00
N VAL A 2 -15.09 8.85 30.74
CA VAL A 2 -14.31 8.27 29.63
C VAL A 2 -13.28 9.32 29.18
N PRO A 3 -11.97 9.01 29.14
CA PRO A 3 -10.96 9.96 28.67
C PRO A 3 -11.20 10.38 27.21
N ASN A 4 -11.11 11.68 26.91
CA ASN A 4 -11.27 12.25 25.57
C ASN A 4 -9.93 12.61 24.88
N ARG A 5 -8.80 12.28 25.53
CA ARG A 5 -7.47 12.58 25.00
C ARG A 5 -7.08 11.56 23.94
N ILE A 6 -6.81 12.03 22.72
CA ILE A 6 -6.30 11.21 21.63
C ILE A 6 -4.78 11.37 21.58
N ILE A 7 -4.04 10.25 21.66
CA ILE A 7 -2.60 10.21 21.40
C ILE A 7 -2.42 9.45 20.08
N PRO A 8 -2.10 10.12 18.97
CA PRO A 8 -1.89 9.45 17.69
C PRO A 8 -0.59 8.65 17.73
N VAL A 9 -0.65 7.40 17.25
CA VAL A 9 0.52 6.57 16.99
C VAL A 9 0.71 6.52 15.49
N ILE A 10 1.85 7.03 15.00
CA ILE A 10 2.17 7.08 13.57
C ILE A 10 3.13 5.94 13.25
N PHE A 11 2.71 5.04 12.37
CA PHE A 11 3.55 3.96 11.87
C PHE A 11 4.18 4.37 10.53
N VAL A 12 5.51 4.33 10.46
CA VAL A 12 6.26 4.61 9.22
C VAL A 12 6.90 3.31 8.73
N PRO A 13 6.52 2.80 7.55
CA PRO A 13 7.06 1.55 7.02
C PRO A 13 8.53 1.69 6.56
N GLY A 14 9.20 0.55 6.41
CA GLY A 14 10.59 0.48 5.98
C GLY A 14 10.80 0.33 4.47
N ILE A 15 11.98 -0.17 4.12
CA ILE A 15 12.41 -0.38 2.72
C ILE A 15 11.39 -1.25 1.98
N MET A 16 10.86 -0.72 0.86
CA MET A 16 9.88 -1.39 0.00
C MET A 16 8.60 -1.85 0.74
N GLY A 17 8.30 -1.28 1.91
CA GLY A 17 7.20 -1.69 2.79
C GLY A 17 5.84 -1.03 2.50
N THR A 18 5.74 -0.21 1.45
CA THR A 18 4.51 0.51 1.07
C THR A 18 4.06 0.08 -0.31
N ASN A 19 2.77 -0.22 -0.46
CA ASN A 19 2.18 -0.52 -1.77
C ASN A 19 2.17 0.73 -2.66
N LEU A 20 2.48 0.56 -3.95
CA LEU A 20 2.58 1.64 -4.93
C LEU A 20 1.62 1.43 -6.10
N ALA A 21 1.09 2.53 -6.62
CA ALA A 21 0.29 2.57 -7.84
C ALA A 21 0.80 3.65 -8.80
N THR A 22 0.40 3.58 -10.07
CA THR A 22 0.74 4.59 -11.07
C THR A 22 0.08 5.93 -10.75
N LYS A 23 0.85 7.01 -10.84
CA LYS A 23 0.37 8.38 -10.74
C LYS A 23 -0.23 8.82 -12.08
N ASN A 24 -1.49 8.43 -12.34
CA ASN A 24 -2.24 8.81 -13.55
C ASN A 24 -3.61 9.37 -13.17
N PHE A 25 -3.99 10.51 -13.75
CA PHE A 25 -5.22 11.26 -13.44
C PHE A 25 -6.54 10.57 -13.79
N GLY A 26 -6.53 9.36 -14.36
CA GLY A 26 -7.74 8.65 -14.79
C GLY A 26 -7.87 7.19 -14.32
N GLN A 27 -6.75 6.48 -14.14
CA GLN A 27 -6.74 5.08 -13.67
C GLN A 27 -5.43 4.81 -12.92
N SER A 28 -5.48 4.87 -11.59
CA SER A 28 -4.38 4.46 -10.73
C SER A 28 -4.32 2.92 -10.72
N GLN A 29 -3.25 2.34 -11.26
CA GLN A 29 -3.07 0.89 -11.32
C GLN A 29 -2.02 0.45 -10.30
N PRO A 30 -2.28 -0.58 -9.48
CA PRO A 30 -1.27 -1.13 -8.57
C PRO A 30 -0.04 -1.60 -9.35
N VAL A 31 1.14 -1.12 -8.98
CA VAL A 31 2.41 -1.56 -9.57
C VAL A 31 3.21 -2.40 -8.59
N TRP A 32 3.28 -2.01 -7.32
CA TRP A 32 3.96 -2.75 -6.26
C TRP A 32 2.94 -3.11 -5.17
N LEU A 33 2.64 -4.40 -5.03
CA LEU A 33 1.65 -4.90 -4.09
C LEU A 33 2.21 -6.10 -3.33
N LEU A 34 2.36 -5.98 -2.01
CA LEU A 34 2.93 -7.03 -1.14
C LEU A 34 1.88 -7.83 -0.36
N ASP A 35 0.66 -7.91 -0.88
CA ASP A 35 -0.45 -8.55 -0.17
C ASP A 35 -0.31 -10.09 -0.08
N SER A 36 0.43 -10.72 -1.00
CA SER A 36 0.61 -12.17 -1.01
C SER A 36 1.88 -12.61 -1.73
N THR A 37 2.23 -13.88 -1.59
CA THR A 37 3.32 -14.48 -2.38
C THR A 37 3.04 -14.45 -3.88
N ALA A 38 1.77 -14.46 -4.31
CA ALA A 38 1.39 -14.44 -5.73
C ALA A 38 1.68 -13.07 -6.38
N THR A 39 1.36 -11.97 -5.68
CA THR A 39 1.60 -10.61 -6.20
C THR A 39 3.10 -10.34 -6.34
N VAL A 40 3.92 -10.81 -5.39
CA VAL A 40 5.38 -10.71 -5.45
C VAL A 40 5.96 -11.59 -6.57
N LYS A 41 5.48 -12.84 -6.71
CA LYS A 41 5.95 -13.76 -7.77
C LYS A 41 5.78 -13.19 -9.18
N SER A 42 4.77 -12.35 -9.40
CA SER A 42 4.55 -11.69 -10.70
C SER A 42 5.76 -10.84 -11.15
N TRP A 43 6.60 -10.38 -10.22
CA TRP A 43 7.80 -9.60 -10.53
C TRP A 43 8.96 -10.44 -11.09
N MET A 44 8.99 -11.75 -10.81
CA MET A 44 10.04 -12.65 -11.28
C MET A 44 10.12 -12.69 -12.81
N THR A 45 8.99 -12.50 -13.49
CA THR A 45 8.91 -12.52 -14.97
C THR A 45 9.00 -11.12 -15.60
N LYS A 46 8.99 -10.03 -14.81
CA LYS A 46 9.09 -8.66 -15.34
C LYS A 46 10.53 -8.33 -15.71
N GLY A 47 10.76 -7.93 -16.96
CA GLY A 47 12.08 -7.54 -17.45
C GLY A 47 12.57 -6.16 -16.95
N PRO A 48 13.88 -5.86 -17.06
CA PRO A 48 14.49 -4.64 -16.50
C PRO A 48 13.84 -3.34 -16.97
N ALA A 49 13.61 -3.19 -18.28
CA ALA A 49 13.00 -1.99 -18.87
C ALA A 49 11.58 -1.74 -18.34
N TYR A 50 10.80 -2.81 -18.11
CA TYR A 50 9.48 -2.68 -17.49
C TYR A 50 9.60 -2.19 -16.06
N ARG A 51 10.47 -2.80 -15.24
CA ARG A 51 10.68 -2.43 -13.84
C ARG A 51 11.08 -0.96 -13.70
N GLN A 52 12.07 -0.52 -14.48
CA GLN A 52 12.54 0.87 -14.47
C GLN A 52 11.44 1.87 -14.79
N ARG A 53 10.57 1.55 -15.77
CA ARG A 53 9.49 2.44 -16.18
C ARG A 53 8.37 2.55 -15.15
N VAL A 54 7.99 1.45 -14.49
CA VAL A 54 6.81 1.41 -13.62
C VAL A 54 7.12 1.67 -12.14
N LEU A 55 8.37 1.51 -11.71
CA LEU A 55 8.85 1.84 -10.37
C LEU A 55 9.59 3.19 -10.32
N ASP A 56 9.28 4.07 -11.27
CA ASP A 56 9.79 5.43 -11.30
C ASP A 56 9.16 6.24 -10.15
N PRO A 57 9.96 6.80 -9.21
CA PRO A 57 9.44 7.55 -8.07
C PRO A 57 8.57 8.74 -8.47
N GLU A 58 8.84 9.37 -9.61
CA GLU A 58 8.08 10.54 -10.09
C GLU A 58 6.71 10.14 -10.66
N LYS A 59 6.56 8.87 -11.06
CA LYS A 59 5.36 8.31 -11.70
C LYS A 59 4.59 7.35 -10.80
N THR A 60 4.99 7.22 -9.53
CA THR A 60 4.32 6.37 -8.55
C THR A 60 3.74 7.18 -7.41
N GLN A 61 2.75 6.60 -6.73
CA GLN A 61 2.11 7.14 -5.54
C GLN A 61 1.73 6.00 -4.59
N VAL A 62 1.42 6.33 -3.34
CA VAL A 62 0.91 5.36 -2.37
C VAL A 62 -0.39 4.74 -2.89
N HIS A 63 -0.50 3.42 -2.75
CA HIS A 63 -1.71 2.66 -2.99
C HIS A 63 -2.34 2.24 -1.66
N ASP A 64 -3.55 2.73 -1.39
CA ASP A 64 -4.32 2.51 -0.16
C ASP A 64 -5.31 1.32 -0.25
N GLY A 65 -5.40 0.68 -1.42
CA GLY A 65 -6.31 -0.44 -1.72
C GLY A 65 -5.79 -1.84 -1.36
N GLY A 66 -4.72 -1.95 -0.58
CA GLY A 66 -4.14 -3.25 -0.20
C GLY A 66 -5.03 -4.09 0.72
N VAL A 67 -4.73 -5.38 0.80
CA VAL A 67 -5.37 -6.33 1.72
C VAL A 67 -5.07 -5.96 3.17
N ILE A 68 -6.11 -5.87 3.98
CA ILE A 68 -6.01 -5.67 5.44
C ILE A 68 -6.35 -6.99 6.14
N PRO A 69 -5.56 -7.45 7.12
CA PRO A 69 -5.85 -8.68 7.86
C PRO A 69 -7.22 -8.65 8.54
N SER A 70 -7.96 -9.75 8.45
CA SER A 70 -9.23 -9.94 9.15
C SER A 70 -9.04 -10.47 10.58
N GLY A 71 -10.12 -10.48 11.38
CA GLY A 71 -10.09 -10.98 12.76
C GLY A 71 -9.49 -10.02 13.78
N THR A 72 -9.26 -8.76 13.40
CA THR A 72 -8.85 -7.71 14.36
C THR A 72 -10.04 -7.19 15.16
N ALA A 73 -9.77 -6.42 16.21
CA ALA A 73 -10.81 -5.81 17.05
C ALA A 73 -11.63 -4.71 16.35
N GLN A 74 -11.19 -4.21 15.18
CA GLN A 74 -11.83 -3.11 14.46
C GLN A 74 -12.37 -3.58 13.10
N SER A 75 -13.39 -2.88 12.59
CA SER A 75 -13.88 -3.12 11.24
C SER A 75 -12.87 -2.64 10.19
N GLU A 76 -12.89 -3.22 9.00
CA GLU A 76 -12.03 -2.80 7.89
C GLU A 76 -12.21 -1.31 7.56
N THR A 77 -13.46 -0.82 7.59
CA THR A 77 -13.75 0.61 7.39
C THR A 77 -13.05 1.50 8.40
N GLU A 78 -13.04 1.11 9.68
CA GLU A 78 -12.35 1.87 10.73
C GLU A 78 -10.83 1.76 10.61
N LEU A 79 -10.31 0.61 10.18
CA LEU A 79 -8.88 0.46 9.89
C LEU A 79 -8.45 1.40 8.76
N ARG A 80 -9.15 1.41 7.62
CA ARG A 80 -8.88 2.33 6.49
C ARG A 80 -9.01 3.80 6.88
N ARG A 81 -9.96 4.14 7.76
CA ARG A 81 -10.11 5.51 8.27
C ARG A 81 -8.90 5.97 9.08
N ARG A 82 -8.15 5.05 9.69
CA ARG A 82 -6.96 5.35 10.49
C ARG A 82 -5.69 5.54 9.66
N GLY A 83 -5.76 5.27 8.35
CA GLY A 83 -4.63 5.23 7.43
C GLY A 83 -4.20 3.79 7.14
#